data_AF-A0A8T3V7S5-F1
#
_entry.id   AF-A0A8T3V7S5-F1
#
_cell.length_a   1.000
_cell.length_b   1.000
_cell.length_c   1.000
_cell.angle_alpha   90.00
_cell.angle_beta   90.00
_cell.angle_gamma   90.00
#
_symmetry.space_group_name_H-M   'P 1'
#
loop_
_entity.id
_entity.type
_entity.pdbx_description
1 polymer ?
#
loop_
_entity_poly.entity_id
_entity_poly.type
_entity_poly.pdbx_seq_one_letter_code
_entity_poly.pdbx_strand_id
1 'polypeptide(L)'
;MARFEAIYEIMEYIDDELIICNIGFPSRELYEINDRDENFYMIGSMGLASSIGFGLALAREDKDIVVIDGDGSLLMNMGSLVTIFANNPRNLTWIVIDNGAYGSTGNQDTYAQKLDLVDIAKSVGFKNSYNFNEINLKEIIGSDDASFIVYKTEPGNSKAPIIDLDPITIKNRFMKAIEK
;
A
#
# COMPACT_ATOMS: atom_id res chain seq x y z
N MET A 1 -10.36 -4.80 14.01
CA MET A 1 -9.43 -5.74 13.33
C MET A 1 -8.07 -5.07 13.31
N ALA A 2 -6.97 -5.77 13.59
CA ALA A 2 -5.65 -5.16 13.55
C ALA A 2 -5.07 -5.18 12.12
N ARG A 3 -3.97 -4.44 11.93
CA ARG A 3 -3.33 -4.27 10.61
C ARG A 3 -2.82 -5.59 10.03
N PHE A 4 -2.36 -6.51 10.86
CA PHE A 4 -1.89 -7.82 10.42
C PHE A 4 -2.99 -8.60 9.71
N GLU A 5 -4.19 -8.66 10.30
CA GLU A 5 -5.34 -9.33 9.70
C GLU A 5 -5.80 -8.63 8.42
N ALA A 6 -5.73 -7.30 8.36
CA ALA A 6 -6.01 -6.56 7.13
C ALA A 6 -5.03 -6.89 6.01
N ILE A 7 -3.72 -6.97 6.29
CA ILE A 7 -2.71 -7.39 5.30
C ILE A 7 -2.93 -8.84 4.91
N TYR A 8 -3.29 -9.71 5.85
CA TYR A 8 -3.61 -11.11 5.57
C TYR A 8 -4.79 -11.20 4.58
N GLU A 9 -5.88 -10.50 4.85
CA GLU A 9 -7.07 -10.46 3.98
C GLU A 9 -6.74 -9.88 2.61
N ILE A 10 -5.96 -8.79 2.52
CA ILE A 10 -5.48 -8.25 1.23
C ILE A 10 -4.75 -9.34 0.44
N MET A 11 -3.85 -10.08 1.09
CA MET A 11 -3.04 -11.11 0.44
C MET A 11 -3.85 -12.31 -0.08
N GLU A 12 -5.07 -12.54 0.41
CA GLU A 12 -5.95 -13.59 -0.14
C GLU A 12 -6.44 -13.28 -1.57
N TYR A 13 -6.33 -12.02 -2.00
CA TYR A 13 -6.71 -11.59 -3.36
C TYR A 13 -5.51 -11.45 -4.31
N ILE A 14 -4.29 -11.60 -3.79
CA ILE A 14 -3.05 -11.39 -4.53
C ILE A 14 -2.54 -12.71 -5.10
N ASP A 15 -2.33 -12.71 -6.41
CA ASP A 15 -1.65 -13.75 -7.15
C ASP A 15 -0.23 -13.25 -7.52
N ASP A 16 -0.07 -12.72 -8.74
CA ASP A 16 1.19 -12.29 -9.34
C ASP A 16 1.38 -10.77 -9.40
N GLU A 17 0.45 -9.99 -8.84
CA GLU A 17 0.53 -8.53 -8.80
C GLU A 17 1.81 -8.08 -8.09
N LEU A 18 2.45 -6.98 -8.50
CA LEU A 18 3.65 -6.48 -7.82
C LEU A 18 3.25 -5.63 -6.61
N ILE A 19 3.73 -5.96 -5.41
CA ILE A 19 3.41 -5.20 -4.20
C ILE A 19 4.56 -4.27 -3.79
N ILE A 20 4.21 -3.02 -3.54
CA ILE A 20 5.05 -2.08 -2.80
C ILE A 20 4.45 -1.88 -1.40
N CYS A 21 5.17 -2.26 -0.36
CA CYS A 21 4.71 -2.13 1.01
C CYS A 21 5.48 -1.04 1.78
N ASN A 22 4.74 -0.24 2.53
CA ASN A 22 5.26 0.87 3.33
C ASN A 22 6.18 0.41 4.47
N ILE A 23 6.98 1.36 4.97
CA ILE A 23 8.01 1.18 5.98
C ILE A 23 7.47 0.68 7.32
N GLY A 24 8.32 -0.10 8.01
CA GLY A 24 8.11 -0.47 9.40
C GLY A 24 7.32 -1.76 9.55
N PHE A 25 6.37 -1.75 10.48
CA PHE A 25 5.56 -2.93 10.78
C PHE A 25 4.73 -3.46 9.59
N PRO A 26 4.11 -2.64 8.72
CA PRO A 26 3.39 -3.17 7.55
C PRO A 26 4.27 -4.10 6.69
N SER A 27 5.50 -3.68 6.36
CA SER A 27 6.44 -4.54 5.61
C SER A 27 6.83 -5.81 6.38
N ARG A 28 7.01 -5.73 7.70
CA ARG A 28 7.32 -6.91 8.53
C ARG A 28 6.17 -7.90 8.57
N GLU A 29 4.95 -7.40 8.70
CA GLU A 29 3.72 -8.17 8.73
C GLU A 29 3.48 -8.84 7.38
N LEU A 30 3.64 -8.12 6.26
CA LEU A 30 3.60 -8.70 4.93
C LEU A 30 4.67 -9.78 4.72
N TYR A 31 5.89 -9.56 5.22
CA TYR A 31 6.98 -10.54 5.17
C TYR A 31 6.66 -11.82 5.95
N GLU A 32 6.06 -11.70 7.13
CA GLU A 32 5.60 -12.86 7.91
C GLU A 32 4.47 -13.61 7.23
N ILE A 33 3.51 -12.88 6.65
CA ILE A 33 2.31 -13.44 6.03
C ILE A 33 2.66 -14.23 4.78
N ASN A 34 3.40 -13.61 3.85
CA ASN A 34 3.75 -14.23 2.58
C ASN A 34 4.92 -13.49 1.92
N ASP A 35 6.15 -13.93 2.20
CA ASP A 35 7.32 -13.47 1.46
C ASP A 35 7.35 -14.02 0.03
N ARG A 36 7.58 -13.12 -0.93
CA ARG A 36 7.69 -13.45 -2.37
C ARG A 36 8.59 -12.45 -3.08
N ASP A 37 9.11 -12.83 -4.25
CA ASP A 37 10.00 -11.96 -5.04
C ASP A 37 9.28 -10.71 -5.53
N GLU A 38 7.96 -10.80 -5.76
CA GLU A 38 7.04 -9.76 -6.19
C GLU A 38 6.69 -8.76 -5.07
N ASN A 39 7.21 -8.94 -3.84
CA ASN A 39 7.06 -7.99 -2.74
C ASN A 39 8.31 -7.13 -2.57
N PHE A 40 8.12 -5.81 -2.68
CA PHE A 40 9.12 -4.81 -2.32
C PHE A 40 8.80 -4.20 -0.95
N TYR A 41 9.72 -4.41 0.00
CA TYR A 41 9.64 -3.86 1.35
C TYR A 41 10.39 -2.52 1.44
N MET A 42 9.66 -1.41 1.59
CA MET A 42 10.29 -0.09 1.65
C MET A 42 10.85 0.18 3.05
N ILE A 43 12.13 -0.08 3.29
CA ILE A 43 12.72 0.00 4.63
C ILE A 43 13.20 1.40 5.08
N GLY A 44 13.13 2.43 4.22
CA GLY A 44 13.89 3.67 4.45
C GLY A 44 13.12 5.00 4.44
N SER A 45 11.94 5.07 3.85
CA SER A 45 11.25 6.36 3.66
C SER A 45 9.75 6.24 3.75
N MET A 46 9.18 6.82 4.82
CA MET A 46 7.75 6.99 4.97
C MET A 46 7.24 7.98 3.91
N GLY A 47 6.06 7.71 3.34
CA GLY A 47 5.43 8.53 2.29
C GLY A 47 5.88 8.21 0.85
N LEU A 48 6.80 7.27 0.63
CA LEU A 48 7.31 6.98 -0.72
C LEU A 48 6.78 5.69 -1.36
N ALA A 49 6.08 4.82 -0.62
CA ALA A 49 5.53 3.58 -1.17
C ALA A 49 4.60 3.86 -2.36
N SER A 50 3.67 4.83 -2.21
CA SER A 50 2.78 5.28 -3.28
C SER A 50 3.52 5.84 -4.49
N SER A 51 4.61 6.58 -4.27
CA SER A 51 5.41 7.17 -5.35
C SER A 51 6.21 6.14 -6.13
N ILE A 52 6.73 5.11 -5.44
CA ILE A 52 7.41 3.97 -6.08
C ILE A 52 6.40 3.16 -6.90
N GLY A 53 5.26 2.81 -6.31
CA GLY A 53 4.19 2.08 -7.00
C GLY A 53 3.67 2.84 -8.22
N PHE A 54 3.50 4.15 -8.11
CA PHE A 54 3.13 5.02 -9.22
C PHE A 54 4.15 4.97 -10.37
N GLY A 55 5.43 5.16 -10.06
CA GLY A 55 6.48 5.10 -11.08
C GLY A 55 6.56 3.73 -11.76
N LEU A 56 6.35 2.65 -11.01
CA LEU A 56 6.31 1.30 -11.55
C LEU A 56 5.09 1.07 -12.45
N ALA A 57 3.92 1.55 -12.04
CA ALA A 57 2.68 1.43 -12.82
C ALA A 57 2.81 2.13 -14.18
N LEU A 58 3.44 3.31 -14.23
CA LEU A 58 3.76 4.01 -15.47
C LEU A 58 4.81 3.28 -16.34
N ALA A 59 5.78 2.62 -15.70
CA ALA A 59 6.85 1.93 -16.42
C ALA A 59 6.42 0.55 -16.96
N ARG A 60 5.43 -0.09 -16.33
CA ARG A 60 4.99 -1.46 -16.59
C ARG A 60 3.47 -1.56 -16.66
N GLU A 61 2.90 -1.00 -17.72
CA GLU A 61 1.45 -1.07 -18.01
C GLU A 61 0.93 -2.50 -18.23
N ASP A 62 1.81 -3.48 -18.38
CA ASP A 62 1.53 -4.92 -18.52
C ASP A 62 1.45 -5.67 -17.18
N LYS A 63 1.65 -5.00 -16.05
CA LYS A 63 1.63 -5.57 -14.71
C LYS A 63 0.70 -4.80 -13.80
N ASP A 64 -0.06 -5.51 -12.99
CA ASP A 64 -0.87 -4.90 -11.94
C ASP A 64 -0.03 -4.62 -10.70
N ILE A 65 -0.16 -3.40 -10.18
CA ILE A 65 0.64 -2.87 -9.08
C ILE A 65 -0.27 -2.59 -7.88
N VAL A 66 0.07 -3.17 -6.74
CA VAL A 66 -0.63 -2.96 -5.47
C VAL A 66 0.29 -2.23 -4.50
N VAL A 67 -0.16 -1.09 -3.98
CA VAL A 67 0.56 -0.37 -2.93
C VAL A 67 -0.16 -0.60 -1.61
N ILE A 68 0.53 -1.16 -0.62
CA ILE A 68 0.05 -1.24 0.76
C ILE A 68 0.74 -0.14 1.56
N ASP A 69 -0.01 0.92 1.86
CA ASP A 69 0.47 2.11 2.55
C ASP A 69 -0.20 2.30 3.92
N GLY A 70 0.29 3.25 4.70
CA GLY A 70 -0.33 3.66 5.96
C GLY A 70 -0.91 5.07 5.88
N ASP A 71 -1.94 5.35 6.65
CA ASP A 71 -2.51 6.69 6.82
C ASP A 71 -1.45 7.76 7.16
N GLY A 72 -0.57 7.50 8.13
CA GLY A 72 0.52 8.42 8.48
C GLY A 72 1.51 8.67 7.34
N SER A 73 1.72 7.66 6.48
CA SER A 73 2.59 7.74 5.32
C SER A 73 1.95 8.56 4.20
N LEU A 74 0.66 8.34 3.94
CA LEU A 74 -0.14 9.19 3.06
C LEU A 74 -0.09 10.65 3.51
N LEU A 75 -0.26 10.93 4.82
CA LEU A 75 -0.22 12.29 5.34
C LEU A 75 1.15 12.97 5.14
N MET A 76 2.24 12.22 5.19
CA MET A 76 3.57 12.76 4.90
C MET A 76 3.76 13.16 3.43
N ASN A 77 3.12 12.44 2.50
CA ASN A 77 3.24 12.71 1.08
C ASN A 77 1.87 12.80 0.40
N MET A 78 1.03 13.71 0.89
CA MET A 78 -0.32 13.89 0.35
C MET A 78 -0.30 14.40 -1.11
N GLY A 79 0.79 15.01 -1.56
CA GLY A 79 0.99 15.41 -2.96
C GLY A 79 0.98 14.22 -3.94
N SER A 80 1.25 13.00 -3.45
CA SER A 80 1.14 11.79 -4.27
C SER A 80 -0.30 11.50 -4.72
N LEU A 81 -1.33 11.85 -3.94
CA LEU A 81 -2.73 11.75 -4.37
C LEU A 81 -2.97 12.53 -5.66
N VAL A 82 -2.61 13.82 -5.66
CA VAL A 82 -2.83 14.70 -6.82
C VAL A 82 -2.03 14.19 -8.03
N THR A 83 -0.79 13.75 -7.80
CA THR A 83 0.09 13.28 -8.86
C THR A 83 -0.44 11.99 -9.51
N ILE A 84 -0.87 11.02 -8.69
CA ILE A 84 -1.41 9.74 -9.17
C ILE A 84 -2.73 9.98 -9.89
N PHE A 85 -3.65 10.75 -9.31
CA PHE A 85 -4.91 11.11 -9.97
C PHE A 85 -4.67 11.78 -11.33
N ALA A 86 -3.78 12.76 -11.39
CA ALA A 86 -3.57 13.53 -12.63
C ALA A 86 -3.00 12.68 -13.78
N ASN A 87 -2.29 11.60 -13.49
CA ASN A 87 -1.73 10.68 -14.49
C ASN A 87 -2.59 9.42 -14.70
N ASN A 88 -3.38 9.06 -13.71
CA ASN A 88 -4.36 7.99 -13.69
C ASN A 88 -3.89 6.64 -14.28
N PRO A 89 -2.82 6.00 -13.75
CA PRO A 89 -2.40 4.70 -14.22
C PRO A 89 -3.44 3.63 -13.90
N ARG A 90 -4.04 3.03 -14.94
CA ARG A 90 -5.10 2.02 -14.83
C ARG A 90 -4.72 0.81 -13.95
N ASN A 91 -3.47 0.40 -14.01
CA ASN A 91 -2.94 -0.79 -13.34
C ASN A 91 -2.49 -0.54 -11.88
N LEU A 92 -2.88 0.58 -11.25
CA LEU A 92 -2.47 0.91 -9.88
C LEU A 92 -3.64 0.81 -8.90
N THR A 93 -3.49 -0.06 -7.91
CA THR A 93 -4.36 -0.15 -6.74
C THR A 93 -3.61 0.31 -5.50
N TRP A 94 -4.04 1.41 -4.90
CA TRP A 94 -3.42 1.98 -3.70
C TRP A 94 -4.32 1.78 -2.49
N ILE A 95 -3.88 0.89 -1.60
CA ILE A 95 -4.57 0.53 -0.37
C ILE A 95 -3.87 1.25 0.79
N VAL A 96 -4.61 2.13 1.47
CA VAL A 96 -4.16 2.82 2.68
C VAL A 96 -4.79 2.16 3.89
N ILE A 97 -3.97 1.53 4.73
CA ILE A 97 -4.43 1.01 6.02
C ILE A 97 -4.46 2.17 7.00
N ASP A 98 -5.67 2.51 7.45
CA ASP A 98 -5.94 3.59 8.39
C ASP A 98 -6.22 3.01 9.77
N ASN A 99 -5.19 3.00 10.61
CA ASN A 99 -5.30 2.63 12.02
C ASN A 99 -5.21 3.84 12.96
N GLY A 100 -5.17 5.04 12.38
CA GLY A 100 -5.04 6.29 13.12
C GLY A 100 -3.77 6.41 13.97
N ALA A 101 -2.70 5.64 13.75
CA ALA A 101 -1.54 5.65 14.64
C ALA A 101 -0.18 5.35 13.97
N TYR A 102 0.86 6.08 14.39
CA TYR A 102 2.25 5.81 14.02
C TYR A 102 2.81 4.60 14.78
N GLY A 103 2.64 3.40 14.23
CA GLY A 103 3.00 2.13 14.86
C GLY A 103 4.46 2.02 15.33
N SER A 104 5.40 2.57 14.55
CA SER A 104 6.85 2.44 14.83
C SER A 104 7.37 3.35 15.93
N THR A 105 6.67 4.44 16.27
CA THR A 105 7.13 5.45 17.23
C THR A 105 6.44 5.35 18.60
N GLY A 106 5.54 4.38 18.77
CA GLY A 106 4.80 4.16 20.02
C GLY A 106 3.29 4.38 19.92
N ASN A 107 2.71 4.25 18.73
CA ASN A 107 1.27 4.43 18.46
C ASN A 107 0.75 5.83 18.82
N GLN A 108 1.52 6.89 18.52
CA GLN A 108 0.98 8.25 18.59
C GLN A 108 -0.11 8.40 17.52
N ASP A 109 -1.19 9.11 17.88
CA ASP A 109 -2.28 9.35 16.95
C ASP A 109 -1.79 10.06 15.68
N THR A 110 -2.25 9.60 14.53
CA THR A 110 -2.16 10.37 13.28
C THR A 110 -3.33 11.35 13.21
N TYR A 111 -3.20 12.37 12.37
CA TYR A 111 -4.32 13.26 12.09
C TYR A 111 -5.38 12.64 11.16
N ALA A 112 -5.16 11.41 10.65
CA ALA A 112 -6.13 10.72 9.81
C ALA A 112 -7.43 10.42 10.56
N GLN A 113 -7.38 10.27 11.90
CA GLN A 113 -8.56 10.14 12.76
C GLN A 113 -9.55 11.32 12.65
N LYS A 114 -9.14 12.46 12.07
CA LYS A 114 -9.97 13.65 11.86
C LYS A 114 -10.42 13.82 10.41
N LEU A 115 -10.06 12.90 9.54
CA LEU A 115 -10.24 13.00 8.10
C LEU A 115 -11.04 11.81 7.59
N ASP A 116 -11.79 12.04 6.52
CA ASP A 116 -12.29 10.95 5.68
C ASP A 116 -11.38 10.84 4.46
N LEU A 117 -10.46 9.87 4.49
CA LEU A 117 -9.46 9.70 3.44
C LEU A 117 -10.09 9.30 2.10
N VAL A 118 -11.23 8.59 2.10
CA VAL A 118 -11.97 8.24 0.88
C VAL A 118 -12.55 9.50 0.26
N ASP A 119 -13.19 10.35 1.05
CA ASP A 119 -13.77 11.60 0.54
C ASP A 119 -12.70 12.62 0.12
N ILE A 120 -11.52 12.60 0.75
CA ILE A 120 -10.35 13.36 0.26
C ILE A 120 -9.95 12.87 -1.14
N ALA A 121 -9.80 11.55 -1.35
CA ALA A 121 -9.44 11.01 -2.66
C ALA A 121 -10.49 11.34 -3.74
N LYS A 122 -11.78 11.23 -3.41
CA LYS A 122 -12.88 11.67 -4.29
C LYS A 122 -12.78 13.16 -4.63
N SER A 123 -12.48 14.00 -3.64
CA SER A 123 -12.35 15.45 -3.81
C SER A 123 -11.15 15.84 -4.69
N VAL A 124 -10.08 15.04 -4.68
CA VAL A 124 -8.95 15.17 -5.61
C VAL A 124 -9.35 14.76 -7.03
N GLY A 125 -10.21 13.75 -7.17
CA GLY A 125 -10.80 13.34 -8.44
C GLY A 125 -10.68 11.85 -8.78
N PHE A 126 -10.21 11.02 -7.85
CA PHE A 126 -10.20 9.56 -8.04
C PHE A 126 -11.62 9.04 -8.23
N LYS A 127 -11.88 8.42 -9.39
CA LYS A 127 -13.19 7.80 -9.66
C LYS A 127 -13.39 6.57 -8.80
N ASN A 128 -12.34 5.76 -8.67
CA ASN A 128 -12.31 4.56 -7.86
C ASN A 128 -11.79 4.91 -6.47
N SER A 129 -12.70 5.28 -5.57
CA SER A 129 -12.39 5.62 -4.17
C SER A 129 -13.35 4.89 -3.23
N TYR A 130 -12.83 3.93 -2.45
CA TYR A 130 -13.67 3.00 -1.68
C TYR A 130 -13.19 2.78 -0.25
N ASN A 131 -14.11 2.45 0.66
CA ASN A 131 -13.73 1.70 1.84
C ASN A 131 -13.56 0.23 1.45
N PHE A 132 -12.54 -0.45 1.98
CA PHE A 132 -12.22 -1.84 1.64
C PHE A 132 -13.43 -2.79 1.78
N ASN A 133 -14.22 -2.61 2.85
CA ASN A 133 -15.37 -3.48 3.15
C ASN A 133 -16.56 -3.31 2.19
N GLU A 134 -16.51 -2.35 1.26
CA GLU A 134 -17.59 -2.05 0.31
C GLU A 134 -17.36 -2.68 -1.07
N ILE A 135 -16.22 -3.34 -1.27
CA ILE A 135 -15.77 -3.85 -2.56
C ILE A 135 -15.32 -5.32 -2.49
N ASN A 136 -15.17 -5.92 -3.65
CA ASN A 136 -14.36 -7.13 -3.83
C ASN A 136 -13.00 -6.70 -4.42
N LEU A 137 -11.91 -6.85 -3.66
CA LEU A 137 -10.59 -6.38 -4.11
C LEU A 137 -10.18 -6.99 -5.46
N LYS A 138 -10.53 -8.26 -5.73
CA LYS A 138 -10.16 -8.92 -6.99
C LYS A 138 -10.80 -8.26 -8.22
N GLU A 139 -11.95 -7.62 -8.06
CA GLU A 139 -12.64 -6.92 -9.16
C GLU A 139 -12.07 -5.51 -9.38
N ILE A 140 -11.35 -4.96 -8.39
CA ILE A 140 -10.74 -3.63 -8.47
C ILE A 140 -9.32 -3.68 -9.00
N ILE A 141 -8.55 -4.72 -8.64
CA ILE A 141 -7.23 -4.96 -9.23
C ILE A 141 -7.37 -5.15 -10.74
N GLY A 142 -6.55 -4.43 -11.50
CA GLY A 142 -6.62 -4.42 -12.97
C GLY A 142 -7.85 -3.72 -13.56
N SER A 143 -8.59 -2.94 -12.75
CA SER A 143 -9.64 -2.06 -13.29
C SER A 143 -9.04 -1.01 -14.24
N ASP A 144 -9.83 -0.49 -15.18
CA ASP A 144 -9.36 0.48 -16.19
C ASP A 144 -9.13 1.92 -15.62
N ASP A 145 -8.90 2.07 -14.31
CA ASP A 145 -8.75 3.36 -13.62
C ASP A 145 -7.92 3.20 -12.33
N ALA A 146 -7.14 4.22 -11.93
CA ALA A 146 -6.35 4.14 -10.71
C ALA A 146 -7.28 4.09 -9.49
N SER A 147 -7.02 3.17 -8.57
CA SER A 147 -7.92 2.89 -7.44
C SER A 147 -7.31 3.30 -6.11
N PHE A 148 -8.06 4.04 -5.30
CA PHE A 148 -7.70 4.42 -3.94
C PHE A 148 -8.65 3.76 -2.94
N ILE A 149 -8.11 2.95 -2.04
CA ILE A 149 -8.88 2.14 -1.11
C ILE A 149 -8.41 2.44 0.30
N VAL A 150 -9.35 2.66 1.22
CA VAL A 150 -9.05 2.83 2.65
C VAL A 150 -9.49 1.60 3.41
N TYR A 151 -8.59 1.00 4.17
CA TYR A 151 -8.89 -0.10 5.05
C TYR A 151 -8.75 0.33 6.51
N LYS A 152 -9.88 0.62 7.17
CA LYS A 152 -9.90 1.03 8.58
C LYS A 152 -9.59 -0.16 9.49
N THR A 153 -8.64 0.04 10.40
CA THR A 153 -8.18 -0.96 11.38
C THR A 153 -7.97 -0.33 12.75
N GLU A 154 -7.70 -1.15 13.75
CA GLU A 154 -7.35 -0.70 15.10
C GLU A 154 -5.82 -0.52 15.23
N PRO A 155 -5.35 0.44 16.03
CA PRO A 155 -3.93 0.63 16.28
C PRO A 155 -3.33 -0.58 16.98
N GLY A 156 -2.06 -0.88 16.66
CA GLY A 156 -1.36 -2.04 17.18
C GLY A 156 -0.30 -2.55 16.21
N ASN A 157 0.63 -3.32 16.74
CA ASN A 157 1.67 -4.00 15.98
C ASN A 157 1.61 -5.49 16.29
N SER A 158 1.82 -6.33 15.28
CA SER A 158 2.00 -7.76 15.52
C SER A 158 3.40 -8.05 16.11
N LYS A 159 3.66 -9.34 16.35
CA LYS A 159 4.98 -9.84 16.72
C LYS A 159 5.85 -10.20 15.51
N ALA A 160 5.47 -9.76 14.31
CA ALA A 160 6.17 -10.06 13.07
C ALA A 160 7.68 -9.84 13.20
N PRO A 161 8.54 -10.74 12.70
CA PRO A 161 9.97 -10.61 12.83
C PRO A 161 10.49 -9.38 12.10
N ILE A 162 11.74 -9.01 12.38
CA ILE A 162 12.47 -8.08 11.52
C ILE A 162 12.77 -8.83 10.22
N ILE A 163 12.62 -8.16 9.09
CA ILE A 163 13.00 -8.70 7.78
C ILE A 163 14.51 -8.95 7.80
N ASP A 164 14.92 -10.19 7.58
CA ASP A 164 16.33 -10.63 7.60
C ASP A 164 17.02 -10.45 6.24
N LEU A 165 16.31 -9.98 5.23
CA LEU A 165 16.84 -9.60 3.93
C LEU A 165 17.41 -8.18 3.94
N ASP A 166 18.60 -8.01 3.38
CA ASP A 166 19.19 -6.69 3.20
C ASP A 166 18.53 -5.93 2.02
N PRO A 167 18.57 -4.58 2.01
CA PRO A 167 17.97 -3.77 0.94
C PRO A 167 18.44 -4.10 -0.48
N ILE A 168 19.69 -4.55 -0.68
CA ILE A 168 20.20 -4.90 -2.00
C ILE A 168 19.53 -6.19 -2.48
N THR A 169 19.39 -7.17 -1.58
CA THR A 169 18.68 -8.43 -1.86
C THR A 169 17.21 -8.18 -2.20
N ILE A 170 16.49 -7.39 -1.38
CA ILE A 170 15.08 -7.01 -1.63
C ILE A 170 14.94 -6.36 -3.01
N LYS A 171 15.80 -5.38 -3.32
CA LYS A 171 15.78 -4.70 -4.62
C LYS A 171 16.06 -5.68 -5.77
N ASN A 172 17.10 -6.51 -5.67
CA ASN A 172 17.51 -7.37 -6.77
C ASN A 172 16.47 -8.46 -7.11
N ARG A 173 15.84 -9.08 -6.10
CA ARG A 173 14.79 -10.07 -6.35
C ARG A 173 13.54 -9.42 -6.96
N PHE A 174 13.16 -8.23 -6.47
CA PHE A 174 12.00 -7.50 -6.98
C PHE A 174 12.21 -7.05 -8.43
N MET A 175 13.41 -6.56 -8.77
CA MET A 175 13.75 -6.23 -10.15
C MET A 175 13.65 -7.43 -11.10
N LYS A 176 14.03 -8.64 -10.65
CA LYS A 176 13.84 -9.86 -11.46
C LYS A 176 12.36 -10.22 -11.61
N ALA A 177 11.57 -10.06 -10.55
CA ALA A 177 10.13 -10.30 -10.59
C ALA A 177 9.42 -9.33 -11.54
N ILE A 178 9.85 -8.06 -11.57
CA ILE A 178 9.38 -7.07 -12.54
C ILE A 178 9.58 -7.62 -13.97
N GLU A 179 10.74 -8.16 -14.31
CA GLU A 179 11.08 -8.60 -15.68
C GLU A 179 10.35 -9.86 -16.18
N LYS A 180 9.71 -10.64 -15.30
CA LYS A 180 8.89 -11.81 -15.70
C LYS A 180 7.60 -11.36 -16.36
#